data_AF-A0A6V7L972-F1
#
_entry.id   AF-A0A6V7L972-F1
#
_cell.length_a   1.000
_cell.length_b   1.000
_cell.length_c   1.000
_cell.angle_alpha   90.00
_cell.angle_beta   90.00
_cell.angle_gamma   90.00
#
_symmetry.space_group_name_H-M   'P 1'
#
loop_
_entity.id
_entity.type
_entity.pdbx_description
1 polymer ?
#
loop_
_entity_poly.entity_id
_entity_poly.type
_entity_poly.pdbx_seq_one_letter_code
_entity_poly.pdbx_strand_id
1 'polypeptide(L)' 'FPTKNEPVKRPVIVFNHPGGFYTWSGQTYYEGPHYLLDQDVVLVTVNYRLGSL' A
#
# COMPACT_ATOMS: atom_id res chain seq x y z
N PHE A 1 -12.76 9.57 11.60
CA PHE A 1 -11.30 9.34 11.79
C PHE A 1 -11.10 8.39 12.96
N PRO A 2 -10.24 7.37 12.85
CA PRO A 2 -9.91 6.53 14.00
C PRO A 2 -9.33 7.42 15.11
N THR A 3 -9.91 7.35 16.30
CA THR A 3 -9.40 8.05 17.47
C THR A 3 -8.33 7.16 18.12
N LYS A 4 -7.30 7.76 18.72
CA LYS A 4 -6.16 7.06 19.33
C LYS A 4 -6.56 5.97 20.35
N ASN A 5 -7.79 6.05 20.87
CA ASN A 5 -8.28 5.22 21.98
C ASN A 5 -9.37 4.21 21.57
N GLU A 6 -9.76 4.17 20.30
CA GLU A 6 -10.70 3.16 19.78
C GLU A 6 -9.99 2.29 18.75
N PRO A 7 -9.59 1.05 19.11
CA PRO A 7 -8.95 0.14 18.17
C PRO A 7 -9.97 -0.39 17.16
N VAL A 8 -10.20 0.39 16.10
CA VAL A 8 -10.95 -0.06 14.93
C VAL A 8 -10.03 -1.02 14.15
N LYS A 9 -10.34 -2.31 14.18
CA LYS A 9 -9.63 -3.32 13.40
C LYS A 9 -10.14 -3.28 11.96
N ARG A 10 -9.35 -2.67 11.07
CA ARG A 10 -9.59 -2.70 9.63
C ARG A 10 -8.79 -3.84 8.98
N PRO A 11 -9.32 -4.50 7.95
CA PRO A 11 -8.51 -5.38 7.11
C PRO A 11 -7.35 -4.59 6.47
N VAL A 12 -6.18 -5.20 6.47
CA VAL A 12 -4.94 -4.60 5.97
C VAL A 12 -4.55 -5.27 4.66
N ILE A 13 -4.37 -4.47 3.61
CA ILE A 13 -3.87 -4.92 2.31
C ILE A 13 -2.42 -4.46 2.19
N VAL A 14 -1.50 -5.41 2.12
CA VAL A 14 -0.09 -5.14 1.86
C VAL A 14 0.16 -5.38 0.38
N PHE A 15 0.51 -4.33 -0.35
CA PHE A 15 0.67 -4.36 -1.79
C PHE A 15 2.14 -4.24 -2.18
N ASN A 16 2.64 -5.29 -2.83
CA ASN A 16 3.96 -5.31 -3.45
C ASN A 16 3.81 -4.93 -4.92
N HIS A 17 4.47 -3.85 -5.32
CA HIS A 17 4.40 -3.42 -6.70
C HIS A 17 5.01 -4.47 -7.66
N PRO A 18 4.45 -4.61 -8.88
CA PRO A 18 5.02 -5.47 -9.91
C PRO A 18 6.31 -4.86 -10.48
N GLY A 19 6.80 -5.37 -11.61
CA GLY A 19 8.03 -4.88 -12.24
C GLY A 19 9.18 -5.88 -12.26
N GLY A 20 8.88 -7.18 -12.04
CA GLY A 20 9.84 -8.27 -12.22
C GLY A 20 11.09 -8.17 -11.35
N PHE A 21 11.03 -7.44 -10.23
CA PHE A 21 12.17 -7.11 -9.37
C PHE A 21 13.21 -6.16 -9.96
N TYR A 22 12.91 -5.46 -11.06
CA TYR A 22 13.82 -4.50 -11.71
C TYR A 22 13.27 -3.08 -11.84
N THR A 23 11.94 -2.91 -11.76
CA THR A 23 11.30 -1.60 -11.98
C THR A 23 10.09 -1.40 -11.06
N TRP A 24 9.44 -0.24 -11.23
CA TRP A 24 8.26 0.23 -10.51
C TRP A 24 8.55 0.73 -9.08
N SER A 25 7.55 1.31 -8.43
CA SER A 25 7.58 1.76 -7.04
C SER A 25 6.18 1.81 -6.42
N GLY A 26 6.09 1.78 -5.09
CA GLY A 26 4.84 1.97 -4.33
C GLY A 26 4.32 3.42 -4.30
N GLN A 27 4.69 4.26 -5.27
CA GLN A 27 4.23 5.64 -5.35
C GLN A 27 2.74 5.71 -5.73
N THR A 28 2.03 6.67 -5.14
CA THR A 28 0.60 6.97 -5.40
C THR A 28 0.28 7.19 -6.88
N TYR A 29 1.25 7.62 -7.68
CA TYR A 29 1.06 7.79 -9.13
C TYR A 29 0.80 6.45 -9.84
N TYR A 30 1.50 5.39 -9.43
CA TYR A 30 1.34 4.06 -10.01
C TYR A 30 0.30 3.23 -9.25
N GLU A 31 0.36 3.28 -7.92
CA GLU A 31 -0.50 2.52 -7.00
C GLU A 31 -1.46 3.47 -6.29
N GLY A 32 -2.23 4.18 -7.09
CA GLY A 32 -3.20 5.16 -6.62
C GLY A 32 -4.24 4.48 -5.73
N PRO A 33 -4.43 4.95 -4.49
CA PRO A 33 -5.26 4.25 -3.52
C PRO A 33 -6.75 4.53 -3.73
N HIS A 34 -7.10 5.38 -4.70
CA HIS A 34 -8.44 5.93 -4.94
C HIS A 34 -9.55 4.86 -4.98
N TYR A 35 -9.34 3.74 -5.69
CA TYR A 35 -10.36 2.68 -5.77
C TYR A 35 -10.49 1.84 -4.49
N LEU A 36 -9.41 1.70 -3.72
CA LEU A 36 -9.39 0.85 -2.51
C LEU A 36 -9.76 1.64 -1.25
N LEU A 37 -9.52 2.95 -1.21
CA LEU A 37 -9.85 3.82 -0.06
C LEU A 37 -11.31 4.25 0.00
N ASP A 38 -12.12 3.90 -1.01
CA ASP A 38 -13.57 3.93 -0.89
C ASP A 38 -14.10 2.87 0.09
N GLN A 39 -13.25 1.92 0.51
CA GLN A 39 -13.55 0.87 1.48
C GLN A 39 -12.88 1.16 2.83
N ASP A 40 -13.43 0.59 3.93
CA ASP A 40 -12.87 0.71 5.28
C ASP A 40 -11.65 -0.21 5.49
N VAL A 41 -10.60 0.00 4.69
CA VAL A 41 -9.37 -0.78 4.68
C VAL A 41 -8.15 0.08 4.97
N VAL A 42 -7.04 -0.58 5.32
CA VAL A 42 -5.72 0.05 5.37
C VAL A 42 -4.89 -0.51 4.22
N LEU A 43 -4.54 0.33 3.24
CA LEU A 43 -3.62 -0.01 2.16
C LEU A 43 -2.18 0.38 2.56
N VAL A 44 -1.27 -0.58 2.46
CA VAL A 44 0.17 -0.38 2.70
C VAL A 44 0.91 -0.71 1.41
N THR A 45 1.48 0.30 0.76
CA THR A 45 2.41 0.10 -0.37
C THR A 45 3.84 0.07 0.15
N VAL A 46 4.66 -0.81 -0.41
CA VAL A 46 6.06 -0.98 -0.01
C VAL A 46 7.00 -0.83 -1.19
N ASN A 47 8.12 -0.13 -0.96
CA ASN A 47 9.26 -0.16 -1.86
C ASN A 47 10.22 -1.25 -1.39
N TYR A 48 10.74 -2.01 -2.34
CA TYR A 48 11.83 -2.96 -2.12
C TYR A 48 12.97 -2.67 -3.09
N ARG A 49 14.17 -3.15 -2.78
CA ARG A 49 15.34 -2.94 -3.63
C ARG A 49 15.18 -3.72 -4.94
N LEU A 50 15.69 -3.14 -6.02
CA LEU A 50 15.53 -3.65 -7.38
C LEU A 50 16.88 -4.01 -7.98
N GLY A 51 16.90 -5.04 -8.82
CA GLY A 51 18.14 -5.59 -9.37
C GLY A 51 19.03 -6.16 -8.26
N SER A 52 20.35 -5.95 -8.40
CA SER A 52 21.34 -6.50 -7.47
C SER A 52 21.50 -5.72 -6.15
N LEU A 53 20.65 -4.73 -5.90
CA LEU A 53 20.77 -3.80 -4.76
C LEU A 53 20.19 -4.37 -3.46
#